data_AF-A0A6G1IYW0-F1
#
_entry.id   AF-A0A6G1IYW0-F1
#
_cell.length_a   1.000
_cell.length_b   1.000
_cell.length_c   1.000
_cell.angle_alpha   90.00
_cell.angle_beta   90.00
_cell.angle_gamma   90.00
#
_symmetry.space_group_name_H-M   'P 1'
#
loop_
_entity.id
_entity.type
_entity.pdbx_description
1 polymer ?
#
loop_
_entity_poly.entity_id
_entity_poly.type
_entity_poly.pdbx_seq_one_letter_code
_entity_poly.pdbx_strand_id
1 'polypeptide(L)'
;SNEDTRDLLLLLQRKLSDIPNGHIPVLTLADIVKQTPKTLLLPNIPPDLQLAFFLTERTLINSSHGLAIKDENLQHIDVTRAIFYYRLDEVHQFQRYHDSHRWNIAIFLAILTLPRTSSEPWCPGVVHFPPAARRFVIAYLAAVLEHHNTPEVFEQRELFVRLWKNTRYEFYTFGSGQKKLLKVEIKRLNIEWEKVLDRVKEEMGEDNYNRRVAKFVGVLMPGRKDQ
;
A
#
# COMPACT_ATOMS: atom_id res chain seq x y z
N SER A 1 28.70 29.43 -2.01
CA SER A 1 29.10 29.75 -0.62
C SER A 1 28.67 28.59 0.30
N ASN A 2 29.12 28.55 1.57
CA ASN A 2 28.59 27.58 2.55
C ASN A 2 27.08 27.79 2.81
N GLU A 3 26.58 29.00 2.58
CA GLU A 3 25.17 29.39 2.73
C GLU A 3 24.30 28.74 1.64
N ASP A 4 24.71 28.81 0.37
CA ASP A 4 23.99 28.18 -0.75
C ASP A 4 23.88 26.65 -0.57
N THR A 5 24.92 26.04 -0.01
CA THR A 5 24.94 24.60 0.26
C THR A 5 23.93 24.23 1.34
N ARG A 6 23.80 25.07 2.37
CA ARG A 6 22.83 24.88 3.44
C ARG A 6 21.39 25.05 2.93
N ASP A 7 21.14 26.05 2.10
CA ASP A 7 19.80 26.30 1.54
C ASP A 7 19.36 25.19 0.60
N LEU A 8 20.26 24.68 -0.24
CA LEU A 8 19.99 23.51 -1.08
C LEU A 8 19.69 22.26 -0.26
N LEU A 9 20.39 22.07 0.88
CA LEU A 9 20.15 20.94 1.77
C LEU A 9 18.76 21.04 2.40
N LEU A 10 18.38 22.22 2.90
CA LEU A 10 17.05 22.47 3.44
C LEU A 10 15.95 22.27 2.39
N LEU A 11 16.19 22.72 1.16
CA LEU A 11 15.27 22.51 0.04
C LEU A 11 15.09 21.02 -0.26
N LEU A 12 16.18 20.26 -0.30
CA LEU A 12 16.14 18.81 -0.52
C LEU A 12 15.37 18.12 0.60
N GLN A 13 15.67 18.42 1.87
CA GLN A 13 14.96 17.87 3.03
C GLN A 13 13.47 18.16 2.97
N ARG A 14 13.07 19.39 2.63
CA ARG A 14 11.67 19.78 2.45
C ARG A 14 11.01 19.05 1.29
N LYS A 15 11.72 18.84 0.18
CA LYS A 15 11.15 18.11 -0.96
C LYS A 15 10.98 16.61 -0.67
N LEU A 16 11.83 16.03 0.18
CA LEU A 16 11.75 14.63 0.59
C LEU A 16 10.90 14.41 1.85
N SER A 17 10.28 15.46 2.40
CA SER A 17 9.44 15.34 3.59
C SER A 17 8.29 14.35 3.35
N ASP A 18 7.80 13.75 4.42
CA ASP A 18 6.62 12.88 4.43
C ASP A 18 6.80 11.53 3.71
N ILE A 19 7.94 11.30 3.04
CA ILE A 19 8.33 9.96 2.60
C ILE A 19 8.67 9.11 3.85
N PRO A 20 8.10 7.91 4.02
CA PRO A 20 8.42 7.06 5.15
C PRO A 20 9.91 6.74 5.26
N ASN A 21 10.43 6.74 6.49
CA ASN A 21 11.83 6.42 6.76
C ASN A 21 12.20 5.04 6.21
N GLY A 22 13.31 4.97 5.46
CA GLY A 22 13.80 3.74 4.83
C GLY A 22 13.07 3.33 3.57
N HIS A 23 12.09 4.11 3.08
CA HIS A 23 11.44 3.86 1.79
C HIS A 23 12.37 4.16 0.61
N ILE A 24 13.12 5.27 0.72
CA ILE A 24 14.20 5.63 -0.20
C ILE A 24 15.54 5.63 0.56
N PRO A 25 16.67 5.41 -0.12
CA PRO A 25 17.98 5.55 0.51
C PRO A 25 18.19 6.98 1.02
N VAL A 26 19.00 7.15 2.06
CA VAL A 26 19.39 8.48 2.53
C VAL A 26 20.19 9.18 1.43
N LEU A 27 19.71 10.35 1.01
CA LEU A 27 20.26 11.14 -0.08
C LEU A 27 21.04 12.35 0.47
N THR A 28 22.21 12.60 -0.12
CA THR A 28 22.99 13.80 0.10
C THR A 28 22.90 14.74 -1.11
N LEU A 29 23.29 16.00 -0.95
CA LEU A 29 23.44 16.91 -2.10
C LEU A 29 24.44 16.37 -3.13
N ALA A 30 25.51 15.70 -2.67
CA ALA A 30 26.48 15.08 -3.56
C ALA A 30 25.86 13.94 -4.37
N ASP A 31 24.93 13.17 -3.79
CA ASP A 31 24.20 12.12 -4.51
C ASP A 31 23.37 12.72 -5.65
N ILE A 32 22.66 13.82 -5.39
CA ILE A 32 21.84 14.52 -6.39
C ILE A 32 22.71 15.10 -7.51
N VAL A 33 23.77 15.84 -7.14
CA VAL A 33 24.64 16.53 -8.11
C VAL A 33 25.41 15.53 -8.97
N LYS A 34 25.93 14.45 -8.36
CA LYS A 34 26.69 13.41 -9.08
C LYS A 34 25.79 12.35 -9.72
N GLN A 35 24.47 12.46 -9.55
CA GLN A 35 23.50 11.48 -10.03
C GLN A 35 23.92 10.05 -9.66
N THR A 36 24.18 9.79 -8.38
CA THR A 36 24.60 8.45 -7.93
C THR A 36 23.48 7.43 -8.17
N PRO A 37 23.77 6.11 -8.22
CA PRO A 37 22.74 5.09 -8.40
C PRO A 37 21.54 5.22 -7.45
N LYS A 38 21.78 5.72 -6.22
CA LYS A 38 20.72 6.02 -5.22
C LYS A 38 19.66 7.00 -5.71
N THR A 39 20.01 7.87 -6.65
CA THR A 39 19.15 8.93 -7.19
C THR A 39 18.59 8.59 -8.56
N LEU A 40 19.31 7.78 -9.33
CA LEU A 40 18.94 7.38 -10.69
C LEU A 40 17.95 6.21 -10.72
N LEU A 41 18.12 5.25 -9.81
CA LEU A 41 17.34 4.02 -9.82
C LEU A 41 16.90 3.64 -8.41
N LEU A 42 15.61 3.82 -8.16
CA LEU A 42 14.90 3.28 -7.02
C LEU A 42 14.15 2.02 -7.50
N PRO A 43 14.61 0.81 -7.13
CA PRO A 43 14.08 -0.44 -7.70
C PRO A 43 12.58 -0.65 -7.47
N ASN A 44 12.04 -0.08 -6.40
CA ASN A 44 10.64 -0.26 -6.00
C ASN A 44 9.70 0.82 -6.56
N ILE A 45 10.21 1.71 -7.42
CA ILE A 45 9.52 2.84 -8.03
C ILE A 45 9.56 2.66 -9.57
N PRO A 46 8.45 2.91 -10.29
CA PRO A 46 8.43 2.84 -11.75
C PRO A 46 9.48 3.75 -12.40
N PRO A 47 10.06 3.37 -13.56
CA PRO A 47 11.10 4.15 -14.23
C PRO A 47 10.70 5.60 -14.59
N ASP A 48 9.43 5.83 -14.86
CA ASP A 48 8.86 7.14 -15.19
C ASP A 48 8.54 7.99 -13.96
N LEU A 49 8.48 7.39 -12.77
CA LEU A 49 8.19 8.05 -11.49
C LEU A 49 9.43 8.20 -10.60
N GLN A 50 10.63 8.04 -11.15
CA GLN A 50 11.88 8.14 -10.39
C GLN A 50 12.06 9.50 -9.71
N LEU A 51 13.11 9.63 -8.90
CA LEU A 51 13.33 10.81 -8.06
C LEU A 51 13.25 12.15 -8.83
N ALA A 52 13.72 12.20 -10.08
CA ALA A 52 13.64 13.39 -10.91
C ALA A 52 12.19 13.86 -11.17
N PHE A 53 11.28 12.92 -11.48
CA PHE A 53 9.85 13.20 -11.63
C PHE A 53 9.29 13.71 -10.29
N PHE A 54 9.54 12.97 -9.21
CA PHE A 54 9.03 13.30 -7.89
C PHE A 54 9.46 14.71 -7.43
N LEU A 55 10.74 15.08 -7.62
CA LEU A 55 11.25 16.39 -7.22
C LEU A 55 10.68 17.52 -8.08
N THR A 56 10.43 17.27 -9.37
CA THR A 56 9.80 18.22 -10.31
C THR A 56 8.35 18.47 -9.90
N GLU A 57 7.58 17.40 -9.69
CA GLU A 57 6.15 17.46 -9.38
C GLU A 57 5.83 17.73 -7.90
N ARG A 58 6.85 17.87 -7.04
CA ARG A 58 6.65 18.01 -5.59
C ARG A 58 5.73 19.18 -5.21
N THR A 59 5.76 20.28 -5.94
CA THR A 59 4.88 21.43 -5.68
C THR A 59 3.41 21.06 -5.91
N LEU A 60 3.12 20.34 -6.99
CA LEU A 60 1.78 19.86 -7.32
C LEU A 60 1.29 18.83 -6.30
N ILE A 61 2.14 17.87 -5.92
CA ILE A 61 1.86 16.90 -4.84
C ILE A 61 1.54 17.62 -3.52
N ASN A 62 2.30 18.66 -3.17
CA ASN A 62 2.08 19.41 -1.94
C ASN A 62 0.78 20.22 -1.97
N SER A 63 0.31 20.66 -3.15
CA SER A 63 -0.96 21.37 -3.27
C SER A 63 -2.17 20.50 -2.90
N SER A 64 -2.05 19.18 -3.05
CA SER A 64 -3.02 18.20 -2.56
C SER A 64 -2.66 17.61 -1.19
N HIS A 65 -1.74 18.25 -0.45
CA HIS A 65 -1.23 17.77 0.84
C HIS A 65 -0.69 16.33 0.82
N GLY A 66 -0.17 15.88 -0.33
CA GLY A 66 0.29 14.50 -0.50
C GLY A 66 -0.83 13.46 -0.58
N LEU A 67 -2.09 13.87 -0.64
CA LEU A 67 -3.25 12.98 -0.71
C LEU A 67 -3.59 12.59 -2.15
N ALA A 68 -3.96 11.33 -2.35
CA ALA A 68 -4.46 10.85 -3.63
C ALA A 68 -5.88 11.37 -3.88
N ILE A 69 -6.13 11.92 -5.07
CA ILE A 69 -7.43 12.50 -5.46
C ILE A 69 -7.94 11.79 -6.71
N LYS A 70 -9.21 11.35 -6.68
CA LYS A 70 -9.82 10.65 -7.83
C LYS A 70 -10.15 11.55 -9.01
N ASP A 71 -10.46 12.81 -8.80
CA ASP A 71 -10.79 13.72 -9.90
C ASP A 71 -9.58 13.93 -10.83
N GLU A 72 -9.70 13.51 -12.09
CA GLU A 72 -8.65 13.64 -13.11
C GLU A 72 -8.35 15.09 -13.48
N ASN A 73 -9.32 15.99 -13.31
CA ASN A 73 -9.11 17.42 -13.58
C ASN A 73 -8.29 18.08 -12.47
N LEU A 74 -8.30 17.52 -11.25
CA LEU A 74 -7.58 18.05 -10.11
C LEU A 74 -6.20 17.40 -9.93
N GLN A 75 -6.08 16.12 -10.25
CA GLN A 75 -4.84 15.37 -10.08
C GLN A 75 -4.69 14.37 -11.23
N HIS A 76 -3.67 14.57 -12.07
CA HIS A 76 -3.32 13.64 -13.13
C HIS A 76 -2.90 12.28 -12.57
N ILE A 77 -3.20 11.20 -13.29
CA ILE A 77 -2.85 9.82 -12.89
C ILE A 77 -1.40 9.65 -12.46
N ASP A 78 -0.42 10.32 -13.09
CA ASP A 78 1.00 10.16 -12.73
C ASP A 78 1.34 10.72 -11.35
N VAL A 79 0.68 11.81 -10.96
CA VAL A 79 0.80 12.37 -9.60
C VAL A 79 0.16 11.42 -8.59
N THR A 80 -1.01 10.87 -8.90
CA THR A 80 -1.65 9.83 -8.08
C THR A 80 -0.73 8.62 -7.92
N ARG A 81 -0.15 8.12 -9.02
CA ARG A 81 0.80 7.00 -8.98
C ARG A 81 1.99 7.34 -8.10
N ALA A 82 2.60 8.52 -8.25
CA ALA A 82 3.71 8.94 -7.41
C ALA A 82 3.34 8.97 -5.92
N ILE A 83 2.14 9.42 -5.55
CA ILE A 83 1.65 9.39 -4.16
C ILE A 83 1.59 7.96 -3.62
N PHE A 84 1.04 7.02 -4.40
CA PHE A 84 0.99 5.60 -4.02
C PHE A 84 2.39 4.97 -3.88
N TYR A 85 3.28 5.22 -4.85
CA TYR A 85 4.61 4.61 -4.88
C TYR A 85 5.57 5.22 -3.87
N TYR A 86 5.49 6.52 -3.58
CA TYR A 86 6.27 7.18 -2.53
C TYR A 86 5.64 7.10 -1.15
N ARG A 87 4.42 6.53 -1.05
CA ARG A 87 3.70 6.29 0.21
C ARG A 87 3.44 7.58 1.00
N LEU A 88 3.09 8.64 0.29
CA LEU A 88 2.84 9.95 0.91
C LEU A 88 1.50 10.00 1.65
N ASP A 89 0.57 9.12 1.27
CA ASP A 89 -0.76 9.01 1.84
C ASP A 89 -0.85 7.75 2.71
N GLU A 90 -1.28 7.90 3.97
CA GLU A 90 -1.37 6.81 4.93
C GLU A 90 -2.42 5.74 4.54
N VAL A 91 -3.36 6.10 3.67
CA VAL A 91 -4.44 5.24 3.19
C VAL A 91 -4.09 4.64 1.83
N HIS A 92 -3.52 5.44 0.92
CA HIS A 92 -3.28 5.08 -0.47
C HIS A 92 -1.84 4.62 -0.70
N GLN A 93 -1.55 3.37 -0.33
CA GLN A 93 -0.24 2.74 -0.54
C GLN A 93 -0.37 1.23 -0.69
N PHE A 94 0.75 0.54 -0.94
CA PHE A 94 0.80 -0.91 -1.15
C PHE A 94 1.55 -1.69 -0.06
N GLN A 95 1.91 -1.03 1.05
CA GLN A 95 2.68 -1.65 2.12
C GLN A 95 1.97 -1.54 3.47
N ARG A 96 2.15 -2.57 4.30
CA ARG A 96 1.71 -2.64 5.70
C ARG A 96 2.46 -1.71 6.67
N TYR A 97 2.99 -0.58 6.22
CA TYR A 97 3.73 0.33 7.10
C TYR A 97 2.78 1.01 8.10
N HIS A 98 1.66 1.57 7.62
CA HIS A 98 0.64 2.22 8.47
C HIS A 98 -0.45 1.25 8.95
N ASP A 99 -0.95 1.48 10.15
CA ASP A 99 -2.02 0.67 10.75
C ASP A 99 -3.32 0.74 9.93
N SER A 100 -3.68 1.93 9.39
CA SER A 100 -4.86 2.11 8.52
C SER A 100 -4.86 1.13 7.34
N HIS A 101 -3.69 0.90 6.73
CA HIS A 101 -3.53 -0.03 5.63
C HIS A 101 -3.67 -1.50 6.08
N ARG A 102 -3.08 -1.86 7.23
CA ARG A 102 -3.22 -3.21 7.82
C ARG A 102 -4.68 -3.54 8.12
N TRP A 103 -5.45 -2.58 8.63
CA TRP A 103 -6.87 -2.76 8.91
C TRP A 103 -7.70 -2.87 7.63
N ASN A 104 -7.41 -2.07 6.61
CA ASN A 104 -8.05 -2.22 5.30
C ASN A 104 -7.82 -3.62 4.71
N ILE A 105 -6.59 -4.14 4.74
CA ILE A 105 -6.29 -5.52 4.31
C ILE A 105 -7.14 -6.54 5.09
N ALA A 106 -7.16 -6.44 6.43
CA ALA A 106 -7.91 -7.38 7.26
C ALA A 106 -9.42 -7.35 6.96
N ILE A 107 -10.01 -6.15 6.82
CA ILE A 107 -11.42 -5.98 6.48
C ILE A 107 -11.69 -6.54 5.08
N PHE A 108 -10.83 -6.25 4.11
CA PHE A 108 -10.93 -6.73 2.74
C PHE A 108 -10.87 -8.26 2.64
N LEU A 109 -9.97 -8.90 3.39
CA LEU A 109 -9.94 -10.35 3.50
C LEU A 109 -11.23 -10.89 4.14
N ALA A 110 -11.70 -10.25 5.23
CA ALA A 110 -12.92 -10.67 5.90
C ALA A 110 -14.15 -10.59 4.99
N ILE A 111 -14.35 -9.48 4.27
CA ILE A 111 -15.49 -9.34 3.36
C ILE A 111 -15.39 -10.25 2.13
N LEU A 112 -14.19 -10.66 1.73
CA LEU A 112 -14.01 -11.66 0.67
C LEU A 112 -14.49 -13.07 1.06
N THR A 113 -14.64 -13.34 2.36
CA THR A 113 -15.23 -14.60 2.86
C THR A 113 -16.76 -14.62 2.77
N LEU A 114 -17.39 -13.46 2.54
CA LEU A 114 -18.83 -13.38 2.34
C LEU A 114 -19.26 -14.09 1.05
N PRO A 115 -20.46 -14.72 1.02
CA PRO A 115 -20.97 -15.39 -0.18
C PRO A 115 -21.02 -14.47 -1.40
N ARG A 116 -20.67 -15.00 -2.58
CA ARG A 116 -20.64 -14.24 -3.85
C ARG A 116 -22.03 -13.83 -4.34
N THR A 117 -23.03 -14.63 -3.99
CA THR A 117 -24.42 -14.47 -4.38
C THR A 117 -25.24 -14.70 -3.13
N SER A 118 -25.92 -13.65 -2.66
CA SER A 118 -27.16 -13.87 -1.91
C SER A 118 -28.08 -14.57 -2.93
N SER A 119 -28.33 -15.86 -2.73
CA SER A 119 -29.32 -16.60 -3.51
C SER A 119 -30.75 -16.18 -3.15
N GLU A 120 -30.90 -15.34 -2.12
CA GLU A 120 -32.18 -14.85 -1.62
C GLU A 120 -32.11 -13.33 -1.45
N PRO A 121 -32.68 -12.56 -2.39
CA PRO A 121 -32.73 -11.09 -2.35
C PRO A 121 -33.52 -10.53 -1.16
N TRP A 122 -34.25 -11.38 -0.45
CA TRP A 122 -35.28 -10.99 0.52
C TRP A 122 -34.95 -11.34 1.97
N CYS A 123 -33.82 -12.02 2.23
CA CYS A 123 -33.43 -12.35 3.60
C CYS A 123 -32.85 -11.10 4.29
N PRO A 124 -33.55 -10.50 5.28
CA PRO A 124 -33.04 -9.38 6.03
C PRO A 124 -31.80 -9.85 6.80
N GLY A 125 -30.64 -9.24 6.53
CA GLY A 125 -29.38 -9.57 7.19
C GLY A 125 -28.30 -10.19 6.30
N VAL A 126 -28.59 -10.53 5.04
CA VAL A 126 -27.55 -10.99 4.11
C VAL A 126 -26.85 -9.78 3.49
N VAL A 127 -25.62 -9.50 3.94
CA VAL A 127 -24.79 -8.43 3.39
C VAL A 127 -24.43 -8.76 1.93
N HIS A 128 -25.02 -8.04 0.98
CA HIS A 128 -24.66 -8.15 -0.42
C HIS A 128 -23.27 -7.53 -0.64
N PHE A 129 -22.32 -8.33 -1.15
CA PHE A 129 -21.00 -7.84 -1.56
C PHE A 129 -20.96 -7.74 -3.10
N PRO A 130 -21.12 -6.53 -3.69
CA PRO A 130 -21.27 -6.38 -5.13
C PRO A 130 -20.06 -6.94 -5.89
N PRO A 131 -20.25 -7.58 -7.06
CA PRO A 131 -19.15 -8.12 -7.86
C PRO A 131 -18.06 -7.10 -8.18
N ALA A 132 -18.42 -5.83 -8.41
CA ALA A 132 -17.46 -4.76 -8.67
C ALA A 132 -16.63 -4.40 -7.42
N ALA A 133 -17.23 -4.39 -6.23
CA ALA A 133 -16.52 -4.18 -4.97
C ALA A 133 -15.54 -5.34 -4.71
N ARG A 134 -15.98 -6.56 -5.00
CA ARG A 134 -15.14 -7.76 -4.91
C ARG A 134 -13.93 -7.69 -5.83
N ARG A 135 -14.10 -7.24 -7.08
CA ARG A 135 -12.99 -7.01 -8.02
C ARG A 135 -12.02 -5.94 -7.53
N PHE A 136 -12.56 -4.82 -7.01
CA PHE A 136 -11.74 -3.76 -6.42
C PHE A 136 -10.84 -4.29 -5.29
N VAL A 137 -11.43 -5.04 -4.36
CA VAL A 137 -10.68 -5.65 -3.24
C VAL A 137 -9.63 -6.65 -3.72
N ILE A 138 -9.98 -7.54 -4.65
CA ILE A 138 -9.04 -8.53 -5.18
C ILE A 138 -7.87 -7.83 -5.89
N ALA A 139 -8.13 -6.82 -6.72
CA ALA A 139 -7.10 -6.07 -7.43
C ALA A 139 -6.15 -5.37 -6.45
N TYR A 140 -6.67 -4.78 -5.38
CA TYR A 140 -5.85 -4.18 -4.34
C TYR A 140 -4.95 -5.20 -3.63
N LEU A 141 -5.52 -6.32 -3.18
CA LEU A 141 -4.76 -7.35 -2.48
C LEU A 141 -3.69 -7.99 -3.38
N ALA A 142 -3.95 -8.11 -4.69
CA ALA A 142 -2.96 -8.51 -5.68
C ALA A 142 -1.82 -7.50 -5.80
N ALA A 143 -2.12 -6.20 -5.84
CA ALA A 143 -1.13 -5.13 -5.86
C ALA A 143 -0.24 -5.13 -4.60
N VAL A 144 -0.83 -5.36 -3.42
CA VAL A 144 -0.08 -5.49 -2.15
C VAL A 144 0.84 -6.72 -2.17
N LEU A 145 0.37 -7.85 -2.71
CA LEU A 145 1.18 -9.07 -2.86
C LEU A 145 2.34 -8.89 -3.83
N GLU A 146 2.10 -8.26 -4.98
CA GLU A 146 3.15 -7.92 -5.93
C GLU A 146 4.21 -7.04 -5.26
N HIS A 147 3.78 -5.99 -4.57
CA HIS A 147 4.71 -5.08 -3.87
C HIS A 147 5.62 -5.82 -2.89
N HIS A 148 5.10 -6.81 -2.17
CA HIS A 148 5.89 -7.54 -1.19
C HIS A 148 6.80 -8.60 -1.83
N ASN A 149 6.25 -9.40 -2.75
CA ASN A 149 6.93 -10.59 -3.25
C ASN A 149 7.86 -10.29 -4.43
N THR A 150 7.54 -9.28 -5.23
CA THR A 150 8.27 -8.88 -6.44
C THR A 150 8.26 -7.35 -6.54
N PRO A 151 8.98 -6.65 -5.65
CA PRO A 151 8.85 -5.20 -5.49
C PRO A 151 9.34 -4.38 -6.70
N GLU A 152 10.06 -5.01 -7.64
CA GLU A 152 10.54 -4.43 -8.91
C GLU A 152 9.54 -4.59 -10.08
N VAL A 153 8.47 -5.37 -9.88
CA VAL A 153 7.39 -5.57 -10.87
C VAL A 153 6.20 -4.68 -10.50
N PHE A 154 5.60 -4.01 -11.48
CA PHE A 154 4.63 -2.93 -11.22
C PHE A 154 3.21 -3.20 -11.76
N GLU A 155 2.98 -4.28 -12.48
CA GLU A 155 1.77 -4.49 -13.27
C GLU A 155 0.48 -4.44 -12.45
N GLN A 156 0.42 -5.15 -11.32
CA GLN A 156 -0.76 -5.21 -10.47
C GLN A 156 -0.99 -3.89 -9.74
N ARG A 157 0.08 -3.24 -9.28
CA ARG A 157 0.01 -1.91 -8.67
C ARG A 157 -0.51 -0.86 -9.65
N GLU A 158 0.02 -0.84 -10.88
CA GLU A 158 -0.42 0.05 -11.94
C GLU A 158 -1.88 -0.17 -12.32
N LEU A 159 -2.28 -1.44 -12.50
CA LEU A 159 -3.66 -1.81 -12.78
C LEU A 159 -4.59 -1.36 -11.65
N PHE A 160 -4.15 -1.51 -10.39
CA PHE A 160 -4.94 -1.07 -9.25
C PHE A 160 -5.11 0.45 -9.19
N VAL A 161 -4.05 1.26 -9.35
CA VAL A 161 -4.19 2.73 -9.31
C VAL A 161 -5.18 3.21 -10.36
N ARG A 162 -5.12 2.66 -11.58
CA ARG A 162 -6.08 2.96 -12.66
C ARG A 162 -7.50 2.53 -12.28
N LEU A 163 -7.68 1.34 -11.70
CA LEU A 163 -8.98 0.88 -11.23
C LEU A 163 -9.54 1.77 -10.11
N TRP A 164 -8.70 2.16 -9.16
CA TRP A 164 -9.08 3.04 -8.06
C TRP A 164 -9.57 4.39 -8.58
N LYS A 165 -8.81 5.03 -9.48
CA LYS A 165 -9.19 6.28 -10.14
C LYS A 165 -10.55 6.22 -10.84
N ASN A 166 -10.82 5.10 -11.52
CA ASN A 166 -12.00 4.94 -12.38
C ASN A 166 -13.21 4.30 -11.68
N THR A 167 -13.18 4.11 -10.37
CA THR A 167 -14.30 3.50 -9.63
C THR A 167 -14.76 4.38 -8.47
N ARG A 168 -15.98 4.14 -7.99
CA ARG A 168 -16.51 4.79 -6.78
C ARG A 168 -16.02 4.19 -5.47
N TYR A 169 -15.27 3.09 -5.52
CA TYR A 169 -14.86 2.36 -4.32
C TYR A 169 -13.66 3.01 -3.68
N GLU A 170 -13.67 3.11 -2.35
CA GLU A 170 -12.60 3.74 -1.59
C GLU A 170 -12.14 2.84 -0.45
N PHE A 171 -10.95 3.11 0.08
CA PHE A 171 -10.49 2.55 1.34
C PHE A 171 -11.32 3.07 2.52
N TYR A 172 -11.38 2.26 3.57
CA TYR A 172 -11.94 2.69 4.83
C TYR A 172 -10.99 3.68 5.51
N THR A 173 -11.55 4.78 6.00
CA THR A 173 -10.89 5.73 6.90
C THR A 173 -11.40 5.51 8.32
N PHE A 174 -10.55 5.77 9.31
CA PHE A 174 -10.85 5.43 10.70
C PHE A 174 -10.62 6.61 11.63
N GLY A 175 -11.64 6.98 12.40
CA GLY A 175 -11.53 7.92 13.50
C GLY A 175 -10.78 7.34 14.69
N SER A 176 -10.29 8.19 15.60
CA SER A 176 -9.44 7.79 16.75
C SER A 176 -10.04 6.67 17.61
N GLY A 177 -11.34 6.72 17.89
CA GLY A 177 -12.04 5.66 18.63
C GLY A 177 -12.05 4.31 17.90
N GLN A 178 -12.29 4.33 16.59
CA GLN A 178 -12.25 3.13 15.74
C GLN A 178 -10.82 2.57 15.66
N LYS A 179 -9.81 3.44 15.51
CA LYS A 179 -8.39 3.05 15.53
C LYS A 179 -8.03 2.28 16.82
N LYS A 180 -8.52 2.75 17.98
CA LYS A 180 -8.30 2.07 19.27
C LYS A 180 -8.95 0.68 19.31
N LEU A 181 -10.19 0.56 18.85
CA LEU A 181 -10.91 -0.72 18.81
C LEU A 181 -10.24 -1.72 17.86
N LEU A 182 -9.92 -1.28 16.64
CA LEU A 182 -9.26 -2.11 15.63
C LEU A 182 -7.88 -2.58 16.09
N LYS A 183 -7.13 -1.74 16.80
CA LYS A 183 -5.83 -2.13 17.37
C LYS A 183 -5.96 -3.28 18.38
N VAL A 184 -6.95 -3.21 19.27
CA VAL A 184 -7.23 -4.28 20.25
C VAL A 184 -7.65 -5.56 19.52
N GLU A 185 -8.56 -5.43 18.57
CA GLU A 185 -9.12 -6.59 17.88
C GLU A 185 -8.09 -7.28 16.98
N ILE A 186 -7.27 -6.54 16.25
CA ILE A 186 -6.20 -7.11 15.42
C ILE A 186 -5.13 -7.79 16.28
N LYS A 187 -4.82 -7.27 17.47
CA LYS A 187 -3.91 -7.94 18.40
C LYS A 187 -4.46 -9.30 18.83
N ARG A 188 -5.77 -9.37 19.13
CA ARG A 188 -6.47 -10.62 19.46
C ARG A 188 -6.47 -11.58 18.27
N LEU A 189 -6.84 -11.11 17.08
CA LEU A 189 -6.91 -11.90 15.86
C LEU A 189 -5.55 -12.41 15.40
N ASN A 190 -4.45 -11.69 15.67
CA ASN A 190 -3.10 -12.14 15.33
C ASN A 190 -2.77 -13.51 15.97
N ILE A 191 -3.14 -13.67 17.25
CA ILE A 191 -2.91 -14.93 17.98
C ILE A 191 -3.70 -16.08 17.33
N GLU A 192 -4.94 -15.82 16.94
CA GLU A 192 -5.78 -16.83 16.31
C GLU A 192 -5.30 -17.17 14.89
N TRP A 193 -4.85 -16.18 14.13
CA TRP A 193 -4.26 -16.38 12.82
C TRP A 193 -2.97 -17.20 12.87
N GLU A 194 -2.09 -16.94 13.84
CA GLU A 194 -0.88 -17.75 14.03
C GLU A 194 -1.20 -19.23 14.30
N LYS A 195 -2.19 -19.52 15.16
CA LYS A 195 -2.66 -20.90 15.41
C LYS A 195 -3.23 -21.57 14.16
N VAL A 196 -3.98 -20.82 13.35
CA VAL A 196 -4.52 -21.33 12.08
C VAL A 196 -3.40 -21.62 11.10
N LEU A 197 -2.40 -20.74 10.99
CA LEU A 197 -1.25 -20.94 10.12
C LEU A 197 -0.43 -22.17 10.53
N ASP A 198 -0.18 -22.36 11.83
CA ASP A 198 0.51 -23.55 12.35
C ASP A 198 -0.25 -24.83 11.99
N ARG A 199 -1.56 -24.87 12.24
CA ARG A 199 -2.41 -26.02 11.88
C ARG A 199 -2.41 -26.29 10.38
N VAL A 200 -2.55 -25.26 9.56
CA VAL A 200 -2.57 -25.39 8.10
C VAL A 200 -1.22 -25.90 7.58
N LYS A 201 -0.09 -25.48 8.19
CA LYS A 201 1.24 -25.97 7.87
C LYS A 201 1.38 -27.47 8.19
N GLU A 202 0.90 -27.90 9.36
CA GLU A 202 0.86 -29.31 9.76
C GLU A 202 -0.01 -30.17 8.82
N GLU A 203 -1.23 -29.71 8.51
CA GLU A 203 -2.18 -30.46 7.67
C GLU A 203 -1.74 -30.56 6.20
N MET A 204 -1.14 -29.50 5.64
CA MET A 204 -0.75 -29.47 4.23
C MET A 204 0.64 -30.08 3.98
N GLY A 205 1.49 -30.12 5.00
CA GLY A 205 2.93 -30.34 4.86
C GLY A 205 3.67 -29.10 4.36
N GLU A 206 4.96 -29.03 4.69
CA GLU A 206 5.80 -27.85 4.49
C GLU A 206 5.88 -27.39 3.03
N ASP A 207 6.11 -28.29 2.08
CA ASP A 207 6.23 -27.95 0.65
C ASP A 207 4.95 -27.32 0.08
N ASN A 208 3.79 -27.91 0.42
CA ASN A 208 2.50 -27.39 -0.04
C ASN A 208 2.16 -26.07 0.63
N TYR A 209 2.48 -25.92 1.91
CA TYR A 209 2.31 -24.68 2.65
C TYR A 209 3.16 -23.56 2.02
N ASN A 210 4.44 -23.80 1.77
CA ASN A 210 5.35 -22.82 1.17
C ASN A 210 4.85 -22.36 -0.21
N ARG A 211 4.37 -23.31 -1.02
CA ARG A 211 3.84 -23.03 -2.35
C ARG A 211 2.53 -22.23 -2.34
N ARG A 212 1.63 -22.50 -1.37
CA ARG A 212 0.24 -22.04 -1.41
C ARG A 212 -0.12 -20.96 -0.38
N VAL A 213 0.60 -20.87 0.73
CA VAL A 213 0.23 -20.05 1.89
C VAL A 213 1.35 -19.07 2.26
N ALA A 214 2.60 -19.52 2.35
CA ALA A 214 3.71 -18.70 2.88
C ALA A 214 3.85 -17.33 2.20
N LYS A 215 3.64 -17.26 0.88
CA LYS A 215 3.68 -15.99 0.11
C LYS A 215 2.66 -14.92 0.53
N PHE A 216 1.66 -15.29 1.33
CA PHE A 216 0.64 -14.39 1.87
C PHE A 216 0.95 -13.98 3.34
N VAL A 217 1.81 -14.74 4.03
CA VAL A 217 2.19 -14.52 5.43
C VAL A 217 3.18 -13.38 5.53
N GLY A 218 3.01 -12.52 6.53
CA GLY A 218 3.73 -11.24 6.62
C GLY A 218 3.16 -10.14 5.72
N VAL A 219 2.36 -10.49 4.71
CA VAL A 219 1.84 -9.55 3.69
C VAL A 219 0.35 -9.26 3.85
N LEU A 220 -0.49 -10.26 3.59
CA LEU A 220 -1.93 -10.14 3.70
C LEU A 220 -2.40 -10.64 5.06
N MET A 221 -1.73 -11.67 5.56
CA MET A 221 -1.93 -12.22 6.88
C MET A 221 -0.72 -11.87 7.75
N PRO A 222 -0.89 -11.48 9.02
CA PRO A 222 0.21 -11.48 9.95
C PRO A 222 0.55 -12.93 10.32
N GLY A 223 1.81 -13.13 10.68
CA GLY A 223 2.38 -14.40 11.05
C GLY A 223 3.85 -14.21 11.37
N ARG A 224 4.46 -15.22 11.96
CA ARG A 224 5.86 -15.20 12.38
C ARG A 224 6.78 -15.45 11.18
N LYS A 225 8.05 -15.05 11.28
CA LYS A 225 9.03 -15.20 10.19
C LYS A 225 9.42 -16.65 9.91
N ASP A 226 9.20 -17.56 10.87
CA ASP A 226 9.44 -19.00 10.79
C ASP A 226 8.24 -19.80 10.25
N GLN A 227 7.10 -19.14 10.02
CA GLN A 227 5.89 -19.74 9.46
C GLN A 227 5.91 -19.66 7.94
#